data_AF-A0A1V9ZMY5-F1
#
_entry.id   AF-A0A1V9ZMY5-F1
#
_cell.length_a   1.000
_cell.length_b   1.000
_cell.length_c   1.000
_cell.angle_alpha   90.00
_cell.angle_beta   90.00
_cell.angle_gamma   90.00
#
_symmetry.space_group_name_H-M   'P 1'
#
loop_
_entity.id
_entity.type
_entity.pdbx_description
1 polymer ?
#
loop_
_entity_poly.entity_id
_entity_poly.type
_entity_poly.pdbx_seq_one_letter_code
_entity_poly.pdbx_strand_id
1 'polypeptide(L)'
;MWSQPPTSWSDFPTWAASGNDATATPLSPEDLSYTHSRSMTILKALQRCKLLTASKYRGKKYKEEAHMKLVLHIVGADQREGRNVQETMAAFAQLITAFGNAGNHDHGYDELVLVLIGPNIETRLHSTSQTESISSSGKSIRVVYASEVWSDHVAGSLYESPTAIFCFNAGVWGYDEWIPAFQHMMREEIHTPIIITSYNELEAIDDADCLEDIETPFVWRWKHEPNAFLCLKRRATQHTLADRVLNENSSWQCICATPLA
;
A
#
# COMPACT_ATOMS: atom_id res chain seq x y z
N MET A 1 4.32 -19.18 1.61
CA MET A 1 5.20 -18.01 1.57
C MET A 1 4.99 -17.41 0.20
N TRP A 2 4.66 -16.12 0.14
CA TRP A 2 4.54 -15.39 -1.12
C TRP A 2 5.80 -15.63 -1.96
N SER A 3 5.70 -15.54 -3.29
CA SER A 3 6.91 -15.38 -4.09
C SER A 3 7.70 -14.21 -3.48
N GLN A 4 8.95 -14.44 -3.09
CA GLN A 4 9.76 -13.38 -2.49
C GLN A 4 9.75 -12.21 -3.47
N PRO A 5 9.31 -11.00 -3.07
CA PRO A 5 9.28 -9.89 -3.98
C PRO A 5 10.70 -9.63 -4.49
N PRO A 6 10.85 -9.13 -5.73
CA PRO A 6 12.15 -8.74 -6.26
C PRO A 6 12.80 -7.72 -5.32
N THR A 7 14.12 -7.54 -5.43
CA THR A 7 14.83 -6.56 -4.60
C THR A 7 14.94 -5.19 -5.26
N SER A 8 14.81 -5.14 -6.58
CA SER A 8 14.83 -3.92 -7.39
C SER A 8 14.11 -4.14 -8.73
N TRP A 9 14.03 -3.09 -9.55
CA TRP A 9 13.52 -3.20 -10.93
C TRP A 9 14.33 -4.13 -11.83
N SER A 10 15.62 -4.36 -11.58
CA SER A 10 16.43 -5.28 -12.41
C SER A 10 15.96 -6.74 -12.30
N ASP A 11 15.42 -7.11 -11.15
CA ASP A 11 14.98 -8.47 -10.85
C ASP A 11 13.51 -8.70 -11.27
N PHE A 12 12.77 -7.61 -11.52
CA PHE A 12 11.35 -7.64 -11.80
C PHE A 12 10.99 -8.51 -13.01
N PRO A 13 11.67 -8.44 -14.18
CA PRO A 13 11.30 -9.26 -15.33
C PRO A 13 11.34 -10.77 -15.04
N THR A 14 12.38 -11.23 -14.34
CA THR A 14 12.52 -12.64 -13.93
C THR A 14 11.45 -13.04 -12.94
N TRP A 15 11.13 -12.16 -11.99
CA TRP A 15 10.08 -12.40 -11.01
C TRP A 15 8.68 -12.43 -11.65
N ALA A 16 8.36 -11.48 -12.51
CA ALA A 16 7.06 -11.38 -13.19
C ALA A 16 6.82 -12.54 -14.16
N ALA A 17 7.86 -13.00 -14.87
CA ALA A 17 7.79 -14.17 -15.76
C ALA A 17 7.43 -15.48 -15.04
N SER A 18 7.62 -15.54 -13.72
CA SER A 18 7.20 -16.69 -12.89
C SER A 18 5.69 -16.71 -12.58
N GLY A 19 4.96 -15.63 -12.90
CA GLY A 19 3.60 -15.38 -12.41
C GLY A 19 2.49 -15.26 -13.46
N ASN A 20 2.75 -14.93 -14.74
CA ASN A 20 1.79 -15.06 -15.86
C ASN A 20 2.38 -14.69 -17.25
N ASP A 21 1.81 -15.33 -18.27
CA ASP A 21 1.82 -15.18 -19.75
C ASP A 21 2.97 -14.41 -20.46
N ALA A 22 3.78 -15.15 -21.22
CA ALA A 22 4.95 -14.70 -21.97
C ALA A 22 4.64 -13.92 -23.27
N THR A 23 3.43 -13.40 -23.43
CA THR A 23 2.90 -12.86 -24.71
C THR A 23 2.68 -11.35 -24.73
N ALA A 24 2.91 -10.64 -23.62
CA ALA A 24 2.79 -9.18 -23.58
C ALA A 24 3.98 -8.49 -24.26
N THR A 25 3.71 -7.45 -25.07
CA THR A 25 4.74 -6.57 -25.64
C THR A 25 5.60 -5.97 -24.51
N PRO A 26 6.94 -5.95 -24.63
CA PRO A 26 7.79 -5.40 -23.58
C PRO A 26 7.45 -3.92 -23.34
N LEU A 27 7.01 -3.59 -22.12
CA LEU A 27 6.87 -2.21 -21.68
C LEU A 27 8.25 -1.56 -21.54
N SER A 28 8.32 -0.25 -21.74
CA SER A 28 9.51 0.51 -21.36
C SER A 28 9.72 0.43 -19.84
N PRO A 29 10.95 0.57 -19.31
CA PRO A 29 11.18 0.60 -17.86
C PRO A 29 10.35 1.68 -17.14
N GLU A 30 10.12 2.83 -17.78
CA GLU A 30 9.29 3.90 -17.26
C GLU A 30 7.82 3.50 -17.18
N ASP A 31 7.26 2.91 -18.23
CA ASP A 31 5.86 2.47 -18.22
C ASP A 31 5.63 1.29 -17.28
N LEU A 32 6.60 0.38 -17.20
CA LEU A 32 6.58 -0.75 -16.28
C LEU A 32 6.58 -0.26 -14.82
N SER A 33 7.49 0.65 -14.47
CA SER A 33 7.56 1.21 -13.11
C SER A 33 6.38 2.12 -12.78
N TYR A 34 5.86 2.87 -13.75
CA TYR A 34 4.61 3.61 -13.62
C TYR A 34 3.44 2.67 -13.32
N THR A 35 3.36 1.53 -14.00
CA THR A 35 2.26 0.58 -13.79
C THR A 35 2.36 -0.12 -12.43
N HIS A 36 3.57 -0.48 -11.98
CA HIS A 36 3.73 -1.44 -10.88
C HIS A 36 4.35 -0.90 -9.59
N SER A 37 4.90 0.32 -9.56
CA SER A 37 5.63 0.87 -8.40
C SER A 37 4.86 0.77 -7.08
N ARG A 38 3.57 1.09 -7.05
CA ARG A 38 2.75 0.99 -5.82
C ARG A 38 2.58 -0.45 -5.33
N SER A 39 2.26 -1.40 -6.22
CA SER A 39 2.21 -2.83 -5.89
C SER A 39 3.52 -3.32 -5.30
N MET A 40 4.64 -2.97 -5.93
CA MET A 40 5.96 -3.42 -5.49
C MET A 40 6.39 -2.76 -4.17
N THR A 41 6.04 -1.50 -3.98
CA THR A 41 6.25 -0.78 -2.70
C THR A 41 5.47 -1.45 -1.58
N ILE A 42 4.20 -1.82 -1.81
CA ILE A 42 3.38 -2.58 -0.85
C ILE A 42 4.04 -3.91 -0.52
N LEU A 43 4.39 -4.70 -1.52
CA LEU A 43 5.03 -6.01 -1.31
C LEU A 43 6.32 -5.89 -0.48
N LYS A 44 7.15 -4.87 -0.77
CA LYS A 44 8.38 -4.62 -0.03
C LYS A 44 8.12 -4.19 1.41
N ALA A 45 7.11 -3.34 1.64
CA ALA A 45 6.66 -2.95 2.96
C ALA A 45 6.16 -4.14 3.79
N LEU A 46 5.28 -4.96 3.21
CA LEU A 46 4.75 -6.15 3.86
C LEU A 46 5.85 -7.14 4.21
N GLN A 47 6.86 -7.30 3.35
CA GLN A 47 8.05 -8.10 3.65
C GLN A 47 8.80 -7.56 4.87
N ARG A 48 9.11 -6.26 4.89
CA ARG A 48 9.87 -5.61 5.97
C ARG A 48 9.12 -5.62 7.30
N CYS A 49 7.80 -5.44 7.27
CA CYS A 49 6.91 -5.51 8.43
C CYS A 49 6.55 -6.94 8.85
N LYS A 50 7.04 -7.98 8.14
CA LYS A 50 6.72 -9.40 8.39
C LYS A 50 5.22 -9.73 8.30
N LEU A 51 4.50 -9.03 7.41
CA LEU A 51 3.06 -9.15 7.22
C LEU A 51 2.66 -10.06 6.04
N LEU A 52 3.63 -10.61 5.28
CA LEU A 52 3.38 -11.56 4.20
C LEU A 52 2.84 -12.92 4.67
N THR A 53 2.77 -13.18 5.97
CA THR A 53 2.13 -14.39 6.49
C THR A 53 1.21 -14.00 7.61
N ALA A 54 0.00 -14.56 7.62
CA ALA A 54 -0.89 -14.40 8.76
C ALA A 54 -0.17 -14.93 10.01
N SER A 55 -0.12 -14.10 11.04
CA SER A 55 0.37 -14.55 12.35
C SER A 55 -0.61 -15.61 12.85
N LYS A 56 -0.26 -16.89 12.70
CA LYS A 56 -1.02 -17.96 13.33
C LYS A 56 -0.98 -17.68 14.82
N TYR A 57 -2.14 -17.34 15.40
CA TYR A 57 -2.32 -17.33 16.84
C TYR A 57 -1.70 -18.63 17.40
N ARG A 58 -0.56 -18.47 18.09
CA ARG A 58 0.05 -19.49 18.95
C ARG A 58 -0.83 -19.61 20.20
N GLY A 59 -2.07 -20.05 20.04
CA GLY A 59 -3.06 -20.21 21.10
C GLY A 59 -3.76 -21.54 20.94
N LYS A 60 -3.55 -22.47 21.86
CA LYS A 60 -4.25 -23.75 21.94
C LYS A 60 -5.77 -23.51 21.97
N LYS A 61 -6.50 -24.31 21.19
CA LYS A 61 -7.97 -24.48 21.17
C LYS A 61 -8.78 -23.27 20.65
N TYR A 62 -8.80 -23.06 19.35
CA TYR A 62 -10.06 -22.71 18.67
C TYR A 62 -10.24 -23.63 17.46
N LYS A 63 -11.38 -24.33 17.46
CA LYS A 63 -11.93 -25.07 16.32
C LYS A 63 -12.65 -24.04 15.42
N GLU A 64 -12.66 -24.34 14.13
CA GLU A 64 -13.21 -23.59 12.99
C GLU A 64 -12.23 -22.62 12.30
N GLU A 65 -12.13 -22.81 10.99
CA GLU A 65 -11.27 -22.12 10.03
C GLU A 65 -11.66 -20.64 9.97
N ALA A 66 -11.06 -19.83 10.84
CA ALA A 66 -11.25 -18.39 10.78
C ALA A 66 -10.71 -17.87 9.44
N HIS A 67 -11.60 -17.33 8.61
CA HIS A 67 -11.24 -16.70 7.35
C HIS A 67 -10.35 -15.49 7.62
N MET A 68 -9.08 -15.58 7.22
CA MET A 68 -8.05 -14.59 7.53
C MET A 68 -7.94 -13.58 6.40
N LYS A 69 -7.91 -12.30 6.73
CA LYS A 69 -7.83 -11.22 5.74
C LYS A 69 -6.54 -10.44 5.87
N LEU A 70 -5.97 -10.04 4.74
CA LEU A 70 -4.92 -9.03 4.66
C LEU A 70 -5.57 -7.71 4.25
N VAL A 71 -5.78 -6.80 5.20
CA VAL A 71 -6.49 -5.54 4.97
C VAL A 71 -5.50 -4.41 4.78
N LEU A 72 -5.47 -3.81 3.59
CA LEU A 72 -4.55 -2.73 3.23
C LEU A 72 -5.35 -1.46 2.98
N HIS A 73 -5.14 -0.45 3.83
CA HIS A 73 -5.74 0.86 3.64
C HIS A 73 -4.80 1.71 2.78
N ILE A 74 -5.31 2.23 1.67
CA ILE A 74 -4.61 3.18 0.80
C ILE A 74 -5.25 4.54 1.06
N VAL A 75 -4.60 5.36 1.88
CA VAL A 75 -5.12 6.65 2.34
C VAL A 75 -4.52 7.78 1.51
N GLY A 76 -5.37 8.74 1.14
CA GLY A 76 -5.04 9.72 0.11
C GLY A 76 -5.17 9.15 -1.31
N ALA A 77 -5.91 8.05 -1.46
CA ALA A 77 -6.16 7.45 -2.76
C ALA A 77 -6.90 8.43 -3.69
N ASP A 78 -6.57 8.37 -4.97
CA ASP A 78 -7.16 9.21 -5.99
C ASP A 78 -7.34 8.42 -7.31
N GLN A 79 -7.51 9.12 -8.43
CA GLN A 79 -7.71 8.49 -9.73
C GLN A 79 -6.49 7.68 -10.21
N ARG A 80 -5.33 7.81 -9.57
CA ARG A 80 -4.12 7.04 -9.87
C ARG A 80 -4.28 5.56 -9.52
N GLU A 81 -5.12 5.24 -8.54
CA GLU A 81 -5.56 3.89 -8.20
C GLU A 81 -6.69 3.38 -9.13
N GLY A 82 -7.10 4.14 -10.14
CA GLY A 82 -8.16 3.78 -11.08
C GLY A 82 -9.51 4.41 -10.76
N ARG A 83 -10.39 4.42 -11.76
CA ARG A 83 -11.72 5.05 -11.73
C ARG A 83 -12.88 4.05 -11.64
N ASN A 84 -12.54 2.76 -11.51
CA ASN A 84 -13.46 1.65 -11.33
C ASN A 84 -12.68 0.43 -10.83
N VAL A 85 -13.40 -0.62 -10.43
CA VAL A 85 -12.82 -1.85 -9.88
C VAL A 85 -11.80 -2.46 -10.84
N GLN A 86 -12.10 -2.56 -12.13
CA GLN A 86 -11.21 -3.19 -13.11
C GLN A 86 -9.88 -2.42 -13.25
N GLU A 87 -9.93 -1.09 -13.27
CA GLU A 87 -8.73 -0.25 -13.30
C GLU A 87 -7.93 -0.35 -12.00
N THR A 88 -8.60 -0.41 -10.84
CA THR A 88 -7.92 -0.62 -9.55
C THR A 88 -7.25 -1.99 -9.48
N MET A 89 -7.94 -3.03 -9.93
CA MET A 89 -7.38 -4.38 -10.04
C MET A 89 -6.16 -4.39 -10.97
N ALA A 90 -6.20 -3.65 -12.09
CA ALA A 90 -5.05 -3.51 -12.98
C ALA A 90 -3.88 -2.75 -12.32
N ALA A 91 -4.14 -1.66 -11.59
CA ALA A 91 -3.13 -0.90 -10.87
C ALA A 91 -2.42 -1.74 -9.78
N PHE A 92 -3.15 -2.69 -9.17
CA PHE A 92 -2.64 -3.59 -8.14
C PHE A 92 -2.35 -5.02 -8.62
N ALA A 93 -2.30 -5.25 -9.94
CA ALA A 93 -2.23 -6.59 -10.52
C ALA A 93 -1.07 -7.43 -9.98
N GLN A 94 0.12 -6.85 -9.82
CA GLN A 94 1.29 -7.59 -9.32
C GLN A 94 1.15 -7.98 -7.84
N LEU A 95 0.51 -7.13 -7.03
CA LEU A 95 0.17 -7.46 -5.64
C LEU A 95 -0.84 -8.61 -5.59
N ILE A 96 -1.87 -8.55 -6.43
CA ILE A 96 -2.93 -9.57 -6.52
C ILE A 96 -2.35 -10.91 -6.99
N THR A 97 -1.52 -10.89 -8.03
CA THR A 97 -0.82 -12.09 -8.51
C THR A 97 0.09 -12.66 -7.44
N ALA A 98 0.87 -11.85 -6.73
CA ALA A 98 1.72 -12.32 -5.65
C ALA A 98 0.94 -12.92 -4.47
N PHE A 99 -0.21 -12.33 -4.13
CA PHE A 99 -1.14 -12.85 -3.11
C PHE A 99 -1.74 -14.20 -3.55
N GLY A 100 -2.17 -14.32 -4.80
CA GLY A 100 -2.71 -15.58 -5.35
C GLY A 100 -1.67 -16.69 -5.52
N ASN A 101 -0.44 -16.34 -5.89
CA ASN A 101 0.65 -17.27 -6.18
C ASN A 101 1.39 -17.73 -4.91
N ALA A 102 0.65 -18.26 -3.94
CA ALA A 102 1.21 -18.76 -2.68
C ALA A 102 2.01 -20.09 -2.81
N GLY A 103 2.46 -20.51 -4.01
CA GLY A 103 3.30 -21.71 -4.22
C GLY A 103 2.87 -22.96 -3.40
N ASN A 104 3.84 -23.76 -2.94
CA ASN A 104 3.61 -24.94 -2.08
C ASN A 104 3.39 -24.61 -0.59
N HIS A 105 3.28 -23.33 -0.23
CA HIS A 105 3.21 -22.90 1.16
C HIS A 105 2.11 -21.84 1.33
N ASP A 106 1.00 -22.20 1.94
CA ASP A 106 -0.04 -21.23 2.25
C ASP A 106 0.50 -20.12 3.19
N HIS A 107 0.20 -18.86 2.86
CA HIS A 107 0.52 -17.71 3.70
C HIS A 107 -0.55 -17.46 4.79
N GLY A 108 -1.65 -18.22 4.77
CA GLY A 108 -2.67 -18.21 5.81
C GLY A 108 -3.62 -17.02 5.74
N TYR A 109 -3.69 -16.31 4.61
CA TYR A 109 -4.75 -15.34 4.32
C TYR A 109 -5.63 -15.88 3.19
N ASP A 110 -6.92 -15.61 3.24
CA ASP A 110 -7.95 -16.08 2.30
C ASP A 110 -8.46 -14.94 1.41
N GLU A 111 -8.43 -13.71 1.90
CA GLU A 111 -8.87 -12.51 1.17
C GLU A 111 -7.85 -11.37 1.33
N LEU A 112 -7.52 -10.73 0.20
CA LEU A 112 -6.84 -9.44 0.14
C LEU A 112 -7.91 -8.35 0.10
N VAL A 113 -7.90 -7.42 1.06
CA VAL A 113 -8.85 -6.29 1.07
C VAL A 113 -8.08 -5.02 0.77
N LEU A 114 -8.39 -4.36 -0.34
CA LEU A 114 -7.89 -3.02 -0.67
C LEU A 114 -8.96 -2.00 -0.31
N VAL A 115 -8.69 -1.15 0.68
CA VAL A 115 -9.60 -0.08 1.08
C VAL A 115 -9.02 1.24 0.60
N LEU A 116 -9.65 1.84 -0.41
CA LEU A 116 -9.22 3.09 -1.05
C LEU A 116 -9.94 4.24 -0.35
N ILE A 117 -9.19 5.10 0.33
CA ILE A 117 -9.74 6.17 1.16
C ILE A 117 -9.17 7.50 0.66
N GLY A 118 -10.03 8.41 0.19
CA GLY A 118 -9.58 9.74 -0.19
C GLY A 118 -10.67 10.58 -0.88
N PRO A 119 -10.62 11.92 -0.73
CA PRO A 119 -11.66 12.81 -1.23
C PRO A 119 -11.73 12.89 -2.77
N ASN A 120 -10.68 12.41 -3.46
CA ASN A 120 -10.56 12.47 -4.92
C ASN A 120 -10.97 11.17 -5.64
N ILE A 121 -11.45 10.17 -4.89
CA ILE A 121 -12.08 8.98 -5.46
C ILE A 121 -13.40 9.38 -6.12
N GLU A 122 -13.72 8.79 -7.28
CA GLU A 122 -14.99 9.08 -7.96
C GLU A 122 -16.18 8.86 -7.03
N THR A 123 -17.01 9.90 -6.84
CA THR A 123 -18.11 9.89 -5.87
C THR A 123 -19.09 8.73 -6.06
N ARG A 124 -19.27 8.26 -7.30
CA ARG A 124 -20.13 7.09 -7.61
C ARG A 124 -19.62 5.76 -7.02
N LEU A 125 -18.34 5.70 -6.66
CA LEU A 125 -17.74 4.54 -6.00
C LEU A 125 -17.83 4.63 -4.48
N HIS A 126 -18.15 5.79 -3.91
CA HIS A 126 -18.24 5.96 -2.46
C HIS A 126 -19.18 4.91 -1.83
N SER A 127 -18.75 4.32 -0.72
CA SER A 127 -19.49 3.27 -0.01
C SER A 127 -19.80 2.02 -0.84
N THR A 128 -18.99 1.74 -1.88
CA THR A 128 -19.10 0.49 -2.66
C THR A 128 -18.01 -0.50 -2.27
N SER A 129 -18.32 -1.78 -2.42
CA SER A 129 -17.39 -2.88 -2.22
C SER A 129 -17.66 -3.96 -3.27
N GLN A 130 -16.61 -4.47 -3.92
CA GLN A 130 -16.70 -5.56 -4.88
C GLN A 130 -15.65 -6.63 -4.55
N THR A 131 -16.08 -7.89 -4.56
CA THR A 131 -15.21 -9.06 -4.33
C THR A 131 -15.07 -9.86 -5.61
N GLU A 132 -13.85 -10.27 -5.94
CA GLU A 132 -13.53 -11.14 -7.06
C GLU A 132 -12.65 -12.31 -6.60
N SER A 133 -12.88 -13.49 -7.17
CA SER A 133 -12.03 -14.66 -6.94
C SER A 133 -10.73 -14.53 -7.72
N ILE A 134 -9.60 -14.81 -7.07
CA ILE A 134 -8.30 -14.83 -7.74
C ILE A 134 -8.12 -16.19 -8.40
N SER A 135 -8.05 -16.22 -9.72
CA SER A 135 -8.05 -17.44 -10.54
C SER A 135 -7.06 -18.49 -10.02
N SER A 136 -7.54 -19.72 -9.88
CA SER A 136 -6.72 -20.89 -9.53
C SER A 136 -6.02 -20.87 -8.17
N SER A 137 -6.35 -19.92 -7.28
CA SER A 137 -5.72 -19.79 -5.95
C SER A 137 -6.62 -20.27 -4.78
N GLY A 138 -7.94 -20.32 -4.99
CA GLY A 138 -8.91 -20.50 -3.91
C GLY A 138 -9.04 -19.29 -2.97
N LYS A 139 -8.38 -18.16 -3.31
CA LYS A 139 -8.39 -16.90 -2.56
C LYS A 139 -9.21 -15.84 -3.29
N SER A 140 -9.49 -14.74 -2.60
CA SER A 140 -10.26 -13.62 -3.16
C SER A 140 -9.57 -12.28 -2.94
N ILE A 141 -10.01 -11.28 -3.70
CA ILE A 141 -9.71 -9.88 -3.46
C ILE A 141 -11.02 -9.10 -3.34
N ARG A 142 -11.08 -8.20 -2.36
CA ARG A 142 -12.16 -7.24 -2.20
C ARG A 142 -11.61 -5.82 -2.30
N VAL A 143 -12.26 -4.99 -3.11
CA VAL A 143 -11.95 -3.58 -3.27
C VAL A 143 -13.08 -2.78 -2.65
N VAL A 144 -12.76 -1.92 -1.69
CA VAL A 144 -13.68 -1.04 -0.97
C VAL A 144 -13.30 0.40 -1.26
N TYR A 145 -14.29 1.25 -1.56
CA TYR A 145 -14.06 2.66 -1.88
C TYR A 145 -14.75 3.57 -0.86
N ALA A 146 -13.98 4.50 -0.33
CA ALA A 146 -14.39 5.51 0.63
C ALA A 146 -13.96 6.89 0.12
N SER A 147 -14.86 7.55 -0.64
CA SER A 147 -14.65 8.92 -1.11
C SER A 147 -14.88 9.92 0.04
N GLU A 148 -13.97 9.90 1.01
CA GLU A 148 -14.03 10.66 2.27
C GLU A 148 -12.62 10.75 2.88
N VAL A 149 -12.50 11.49 3.99
CA VAL A 149 -11.26 11.57 4.78
C VAL A 149 -11.21 10.45 5.83
N TRP A 150 -10.03 10.18 6.38
CA TRP A 150 -9.81 9.09 7.34
C TRP A 150 -10.78 9.10 8.53
N SER A 151 -11.04 10.27 9.13
CA SER A 151 -11.92 10.40 10.30
C SER A 151 -13.34 9.91 10.02
N ASP A 152 -13.87 10.23 8.84
CA ASP A 152 -15.22 9.86 8.44
C ASP A 152 -15.29 8.37 8.14
N HIS A 153 -14.25 7.85 7.48
CA HIS A 153 -14.14 6.42 7.18
C HIS A 153 -14.14 5.54 8.43
N VAL A 154 -13.35 5.89 9.45
CA VAL A 154 -13.30 5.15 10.72
C VAL A 154 -14.66 5.12 11.42
N ALA A 155 -15.45 6.18 11.32
CA ALA A 155 -16.79 6.23 11.87
C ALA A 155 -17.83 5.48 11.02
N GLY A 156 -17.47 5.09 9.79
CA GLY A 156 -18.35 4.46 8.81
C GLY A 156 -18.60 2.97 9.05
N SER A 157 -19.70 2.47 8.49
CA SER A 157 -20.09 1.04 8.60
C SER A 157 -19.22 0.09 7.77
N LEU A 158 -18.41 0.63 6.85
CA LEU A 158 -17.47 -0.13 6.03
C LEU A 158 -16.06 -0.18 6.62
N TYR A 159 -15.86 0.40 7.81
CA TYR A 159 -14.57 0.34 8.48
C TYR A 159 -14.18 -1.09 8.81
N GLU A 160 -12.98 -1.47 8.40
CA GLU A 160 -12.34 -2.72 8.75
C GLU A 160 -10.92 -2.40 9.24
N SER A 161 -10.49 -3.01 10.35
CA SER A 161 -9.17 -2.71 10.92
C SER A 161 -8.05 -3.09 9.94
N PRO A 162 -7.13 -2.16 9.58
CA PRO A 162 -6.05 -2.42 8.65
C PRO A 162 -4.94 -3.28 9.25
N THR A 163 -4.40 -4.17 8.42
CA THR A 163 -3.11 -4.84 8.66
C THR A 163 -1.93 -3.92 8.38
N ALA A 164 -2.07 -3.00 7.42
CA ALA A 164 -1.12 -1.94 7.11
C ALA A 164 -1.82 -0.75 6.43
N ILE A 165 -1.29 0.45 6.64
CA ILE A 165 -1.77 1.69 6.04
C ILE A 165 -0.69 2.24 5.10
N PHE A 166 -1.08 2.66 3.90
CA PHE A 166 -0.21 3.22 2.87
C PHE A 166 -0.69 4.61 2.47
N CYS A 167 0.19 5.60 2.56
CA CYS A 167 -0.03 6.99 2.17
C CYS A 167 0.96 7.35 1.06
N PHE A 168 0.54 7.17 -0.20
CA PHE A 168 1.44 7.34 -1.34
C PHE A 168 1.61 8.80 -1.73
N ASN A 169 2.85 9.28 -1.74
CA ASN A 169 3.22 10.66 -2.05
C ASN A 169 2.38 11.65 -1.25
N ALA A 170 2.29 11.41 0.07
CA ALA A 170 1.36 12.10 0.95
C ALA A 170 1.57 13.62 0.95
N GLY A 171 2.84 14.06 0.89
CA GLY A 171 3.18 15.48 1.01
C GLY A 171 2.73 16.03 2.35
N VAL A 172 3.10 15.36 3.44
CA VAL A 172 2.78 15.74 4.82
C VAL A 172 3.15 17.19 5.09
N TRP A 173 4.29 17.64 4.56
CA TRP A 173 4.74 19.04 4.66
C TRP A 173 3.85 20.05 3.94
N GLY A 174 3.03 19.61 2.99
CA GLY A 174 2.20 20.45 2.12
C GLY A 174 0.72 20.49 2.48
N TYR A 175 0.24 19.65 3.41
CA TYR A 175 -1.18 19.52 3.75
C TYR A 175 -1.36 19.36 5.26
N ASP A 176 -2.02 20.35 5.89
CA ASP A 176 -2.27 20.40 7.33
C ASP A 176 -3.15 19.24 7.83
N GLU A 177 -3.91 18.60 6.93
CA GLU A 177 -4.83 17.52 7.25
C GLU A 177 -4.12 16.21 7.66
N TRP A 178 -2.85 16.03 7.28
CA TRP A 178 -2.14 14.77 7.54
C TRP A 178 -1.80 14.54 9.01
N ILE A 179 -1.36 15.57 9.74
CA ILE A 179 -0.96 15.42 11.14
C ILE A 179 -2.14 14.96 12.01
N PRO A 180 -3.33 15.59 11.96
CA PRO A 180 -4.51 15.07 12.65
C PRO A 180 -4.91 13.67 12.19
N ALA A 181 -4.77 13.36 10.90
CA ALA A 181 -5.11 12.04 10.36
C ALA A 181 -4.18 10.95 10.92
N PHE A 182 -2.86 11.16 10.94
CA PHE A 182 -1.90 10.20 11.52
C PHE A 182 -2.10 10.03 13.02
N GLN A 183 -2.37 11.12 13.75
CA GLN A 183 -2.71 11.03 15.17
C GLN A 183 -3.95 10.15 15.40
N HIS A 184 -4.98 10.29 14.55
CA HIS A 184 -6.18 9.46 14.62
C HIS A 184 -5.88 7.99 14.25
N MET A 185 -5.17 7.74 13.14
CA MET A 185 -4.73 6.39 12.73
C MET A 185 -3.98 5.69 13.86
N MET A 186 -3.05 6.37 14.52
CA MET A 186 -2.22 5.78 15.57
C MET A 186 -2.98 5.53 16.87
N ARG A 187 -4.06 6.27 17.15
CA ARG A 187 -4.91 6.02 18.32
C ARG A 187 -5.81 4.80 18.11
N GLU A 188 -6.38 4.67 16.92
CA GLU A 188 -7.30 3.58 16.58
C GLU A 188 -6.54 2.28 16.28
N GLU A 189 -5.38 2.38 15.61
CA GLU A 189 -4.64 1.24 15.06
C GLU A 189 -3.19 1.21 15.59
N ILE A 190 -3.07 1.06 16.92
CA ILE A 190 -1.81 1.24 17.68
C ILE A 190 -0.63 0.35 17.25
N HIS A 191 -0.91 -0.78 16.59
CA HIS A 191 0.11 -1.74 16.13
C HIS A 191 0.31 -1.71 14.62
N THR A 192 -0.49 -0.94 13.90
CA THR A 192 -0.51 -0.96 12.44
C THR A 192 0.61 -0.09 11.90
N PRO A 193 1.47 -0.60 11.01
CA PRO A 193 2.47 0.21 10.35
C PRO A 193 1.81 1.17 9.37
N ILE A 194 2.23 2.44 9.42
CA ILE A 194 1.83 3.49 8.49
C ILE A 194 3.04 3.79 7.59
N ILE A 195 2.92 3.41 6.32
CA ILE A 195 3.96 3.59 5.32
C ILE A 195 3.65 4.85 4.52
N ILE A 196 4.60 5.77 4.50
CA ILE A 196 4.47 7.07 3.84
C ILE A 196 5.52 7.13 2.74
N THR A 197 5.13 7.54 1.53
CA THR A 197 6.08 7.76 0.42
C THR A 197 6.08 9.22 -0.02
N SER A 198 7.17 9.63 -0.66
CA SER A 198 7.39 11.02 -1.14
C SER A 198 8.04 11.01 -2.53
N TYR A 199 7.96 12.13 -3.27
CA TYR A 199 8.45 12.18 -4.66
C TYR A 199 9.98 12.25 -4.78
N ASN A 200 10.68 12.61 -3.72
CA ASN A 200 12.15 12.58 -3.62
C ASN A 200 12.59 12.57 -2.15
N GLU A 201 13.90 12.55 -1.93
CA GLU A 201 14.51 12.54 -0.59
C GLU A 201 14.25 13.84 0.19
N LEU A 202 14.27 15.00 -0.48
CA LEU A 202 14.04 16.30 0.18
C LEU A 202 12.62 16.37 0.75
N GLU A 203 11.60 16.00 -0.04
CA GLU A 203 10.23 15.94 0.46
C GLU A 203 10.07 14.91 1.58
N ALA A 204 10.80 13.80 1.55
CA ALA A 204 10.75 12.81 2.63
C ALA A 204 11.38 13.31 3.93
N ILE A 205 12.41 14.18 3.84
CA ILE A 205 12.99 14.90 4.97
C ILE A 205 11.98 15.92 5.50
N ASP A 206 11.41 16.75 4.62
CA ASP A 206 10.40 17.75 5.00
C ASP A 206 9.18 17.07 5.66
N ASP A 207 8.71 15.94 5.09
CA ASP A 207 7.66 15.11 5.69
C ASP A 207 8.07 14.59 7.07
N ALA A 208 9.31 14.11 7.23
CA ALA A 208 9.80 13.59 8.50
C ALA A 208 9.87 14.67 9.59
N ASP A 209 10.28 15.88 9.24
CA ASP A 209 10.29 17.02 10.16
C ASP A 209 8.88 17.38 10.62
N CYS A 210 7.89 17.40 9.72
CA CYS A 210 6.48 17.60 10.09
C CYS A 210 5.92 16.48 10.97
N LEU A 211 6.34 15.22 10.77
CA LEU A 211 5.89 14.11 11.61
C LEU A 211 6.33 14.26 13.08
N GLU A 212 7.39 15.00 13.37
CA GLU A 212 7.82 15.29 14.74
C GLU A 212 6.83 16.22 15.49
N ASP A 213 5.94 16.91 14.79
CA ASP A 213 4.85 17.70 15.38
C ASP A 213 3.65 16.83 15.84
N ILE A 214 3.66 15.52 15.54
CA ILE A 214 2.62 14.60 16.03
C ILE A 214 2.73 14.47 17.55
N GLU A 215 1.73 14.98 18.27
CA GLU A 215 1.64 14.86 19.73
C GLU A 215 1.47 13.42 20.24
N THR A 216 0.88 12.53 19.44
CA THR A 216 0.73 11.10 19.80
C THR A 216 2.09 10.41 19.72
N PRO A 217 2.57 9.76 20.80
CA PRO A 217 3.84 9.05 20.75
C PRO A 217 3.87 8.00 19.63
N PHE A 218 4.93 8.02 18.84
CA PHE A 218 5.16 7.05 17.78
C PHE A 218 6.61 6.60 17.75
N VAL A 219 6.85 5.52 17.01
CA VAL A 219 8.19 5.00 16.74
C VAL A 219 8.43 4.94 15.25
N TRP A 220 9.65 5.33 14.86
CA TRP A 220 10.18 5.07 13.54
C TRP A 220 10.44 3.57 13.37
N ARG A 221 9.69 2.92 12.47
CA ARG A 221 10.02 1.57 11.99
C ARG A 221 11.26 1.60 11.10
N TRP A 222 11.31 2.63 10.27
CA TRP A 222 12.49 3.10 9.56
C TRP A 222 12.25 4.57 9.19
N LYS A 223 13.32 5.36 9.19
CA LYS A 223 13.30 6.74 8.72
C LYS A 223 13.30 6.79 7.18
N HIS A 224 13.16 7.99 6.62
CA HIS A 224 13.27 8.19 5.18
C HIS A 224 14.52 7.53 4.61
N GLU A 225 14.32 6.76 3.54
CA GLU A 225 15.37 6.13 2.75
C GLU A 225 14.88 5.97 1.31
N PRO A 226 15.77 5.71 0.33
CA PRO A 226 15.34 5.43 -1.04
C PRO A 226 14.46 4.18 -1.13
N ASN A 227 13.41 4.24 -1.94
CA ASN A 227 12.58 3.09 -2.26
C ASN A 227 13.08 2.41 -3.55
N ALA A 228 13.40 1.13 -3.48
CA ALA A 228 13.88 0.35 -4.62
C ALA A 228 12.87 0.23 -5.78
N PHE A 229 11.60 0.55 -5.52
CA PHE A 229 10.49 0.45 -6.47
C PHE A 229 9.87 1.79 -6.85
N LEU A 230 10.67 2.86 -6.86
CA LEU A 230 10.23 4.15 -7.37
C LEU A 230 9.68 4.06 -8.80
N CYS A 231 8.74 4.95 -9.14
CA CYS A 231 8.32 5.16 -10.51
C CYS A 231 9.43 5.89 -11.27
N LEU A 232 10.00 5.28 -12.30
CA LEU A 232 11.09 5.89 -13.09
C LEU A 232 10.59 7.04 -13.98
N LYS A 233 9.28 7.07 -14.28
CA LYS A 233 8.64 8.15 -15.02
C LYS A 233 8.61 9.42 -14.17
N ARG A 234 9.22 10.48 -14.70
CA ARG A 234 9.24 11.79 -14.04
C ARG A 234 7.86 12.43 -14.08
N ARG A 235 7.42 12.98 -12.94
CA ARG A 235 6.22 13.80 -12.88
C ARG A 235 6.49 15.14 -13.57
N ALA A 236 5.69 15.48 -14.56
CA ALA A 236 5.71 16.83 -15.13
C ALA A 236 5.20 17.81 -14.07
N THR A 237 5.94 18.87 -13.80
CA THR A 237 5.42 19.98 -12.99
C THR A 237 5.65 21.31 -13.67
N GLN A 238 4.77 22.26 -13.38
CA GLN A 238 4.87 23.64 -13.84
C GLN A 238 5.66 24.53 -12.86
N HIS A 239 6.02 24.01 -11.68
CA HIS A 239 6.46 24.82 -10.53
C HIS A 239 7.66 24.26 -9.74
N THR A 240 8.30 23.18 -10.16
CA THR A 240 9.57 22.79 -9.51
C THR A 240 10.71 23.70 -9.95
N LEU A 241 11.58 24.03 -8.98
CA LEU A 241 12.94 24.47 -9.26
C LEU A 241 13.58 23.46 -10.23
N ALA A 242 14.33 23.94 -11.23
CA ALA A 242 14.82 23.13 -12.36
C ALA A 242 15.69 21.93 -11.95
N ASP A 243 16.12 21.85 -10.69
CA ASP A 243 16.96 20.81 -10.10
C ASP A 243 16.17 19.74 -9.31
N ARG A 244 14.88 19.94 -9.03
CA ARG A 244 14.07 18.96 -8.29
C ARG A 244 13.36 17.99 -9.24
N VAL A 245 13.95 16.80 -9.38
CA VAL A 245 13.32 15.67 -10.07
C VAL A 245 12.30 15.02 -9.14
N LEU A 246 11.09 14.78 -9.63
CA LEU A 246 10.00 14.16 -8.88
C LEU A 246 9.63 12.84 -9.52
N ASN A 247 9.73 11.77 -8.73
CA ASN A 247 9.43 10.41 -9.12
C ASN A 247 8.50 9.81 -8.06
N GLU A 248 7.32 9.31 -8.44
CA GLU A 248 6.39 8.72 -7.47
C GLU A 248 7.09 7.64 -6.65
N ASN A 249 6.85 7.65 -5.34
CA ASN A 249 7.39 6.67 -4.41
C ASN A 249 8.92 6.60 -4.42
N SER A 250 9.63 7.71 -4.68
CA SER A 250 11.09 7.76 -4.72
C SER A 250 11.72 7.45 -3.36
N SER A 251 11.14 8.00 -2.31
CA SER A 251 11.55 7.76 -0.92
C SER A 251 10.36 7.26 -0.13
N TRP A 252 10.64 6.57 0.97
CA TRP A 252 9.63 6.00 1.84
C TRP A 252 10.11 5.94 3.28
N GLN A 253 9.17 6.00 4.21
CA GLN A 253 9.39 5.91 5.64
C GLN A 253 8.22 5.21 6.31
N CYS A 254 8.38 4.80 7.57
CA CYS A 254 7.31 4.13 8.29
C CYS A 254 7.32 4.44 9.77
N ILE A 255 6.13 4.75 10.26
CA ILE A 255 5.84 5.04 11.66
C ILE A 255 4.79 4.06 12.19
N CYS A 256 4.70 3.96 13.51
CA CYS A 256 3.70 3.17 14.21
C CYS A 256 3.56 3.70 15.64
N ALA A 257 2.40 3.57 16.28
CA ALA A 257 2.23 4.04 17.67
C ALA A 257 3.06 3.22 18.68
N THR A 258 3.37 1.96 18.34
CA THR A 258 4.09 1.04 19.24
C THR A 258 5.24 0.30 18.53
N PRO A 259 6.27 -0.18 19.26
CA PRO A 259 7.28 -1.09 18.73
C PRO A 259 6.69 -2.42 18.21
N LEU A 260 7.48 -3.21 17.49
CA LEU A 260 7.05 -4.49 16.92
C LEU A 260 7.34 -5.49 18.04
N ALA A 261 6.33 -6.24 18.48
CA ALA A 261 6.51 -7.32 19.43
C ALA A 261 7.32 -8.48 18.80
#